data_AF-A0AAD3HUA7-F1
#
_entry.id   AF-A0AAD3HUA7-F1
#
_cell.length_a   1.000
_cell.length_b   1.000
_cell.length_c   1.000
_cell.angle_alpha   90.00
_cell.angle_beta   90.00
_cell.angle_gamma   90.00
#
_symmetry.space_group_name_H-M   'P 1'
#
loop_
_entity.id
_entity.type
_entity.pdbx_description
1 polymer ?
#
loop_
_entity_poly.entity_id
_entity_poly.type
_entity_poly.pdbx_seq_one_letter_code
_entity_poly.pdbx_strand_id
1 'polypeptide(L)'
;SFVAVATSRQLLRLFSLAGCQSGITRLEGQPVALVAAGGSLAVVWHAGPPNPHTKSQQLAMSLYDTTSMTCVFSQPLPLTPGSVLTWVGFTEDHGLPAVADSEGVVAVRTPDLGGRWVPVFEPPASKRQSEVLWPVGLSASQLFAVVCTPAQPRPQVSPRPFYTPLPLGPPVVSLDGGSAPELEGQALLLGLGNAALRARLDAAEASGQVEASSDLSHLLLRGQAEQDRALLRALQRLIRGERAGRALELAAQLNLYKSVEGALTLANHHQARGLAERISALLASRQALMEAAAPPASQAAAADAYPQQQQPQQQPRQHRSCTPIPFG
;
A
#
# COMPACT_ATOMS: atom_id res chain seq x y z
N SER A 1 -3.66 16.15 -14.18
CA SER A 1 -2.39 16.85 -13.97
C SER A 1 -2.63 18.21 -13.37
N PHE A 2 -1.82 18.63 -12.41
CA PHE A 2 -1.98 19.88 -11.67
C PHE A 2 -0.62 20.47 -11.26
N VAL A 3 -0.62 21.72 -10.81
CA VAL A 3 0.51 22.38 -10.13
C VAL A 3 0.04 22.76 -8.73
N ALA A 4 0.84 22.43 -7.71
CA ALA A 4 0.59 22.81 -6.33
C ALA A 4 1.65 23.79 -5.84
N VAL A 5 1.22 24.83 -5.12
CA VAL A 5 2.12 25.84 -4.53
C VAL A 5 1.74 26.05 -3.07
N ALA A 6 2.71 25.83 -2.17
CA ALA A 6 2.62 26.23 -0.78
C ALA A 6 3.43 27.51 -0.55
N THR A 7 2.94 28.39 0.32
CA THR A 7 3.54 29.71 0.56
C THR A 7 3.83 29.94 2.04
N SER A 8 4.70 30.91 2.35
CA SER A 8 5.02 31.34 3.72
C SER A 8 3.83 31.90 4.50
N ARG A 9 2.75 32.29 3.81
CA ARG A 9 1.46 32.68 4.42
C ARG A 9 0.56 31.47 4.73
N GLN A 10 1.12 30.26 4.71
CA GLN A 10 0.41 28.98 4.92
C GLN A 10 -0.71 28.77 3.90
N LEU A 11 -0.62 29.33 2.70
CA LEU A 11 -1.59 29.05 1.64
C LEU A 11 -1.10 27.89 0.80
N LEU A 12 -1.99 26.91 0.58
CA LEU A 12 -1.85 25.86 -0.43
C LEU A 12 -2.77 26.21 -1.60
N ARG A 13 -2.21 26.34 -2.80
CA ARG A 13 -2.93 26.67 -4.03
C ARG A 13 -2.76 25.54 -5.03
N LEU A 14 -3.85 25.24 -5.74
CA LEU A 14 -3.88 24.27 -6.83
C LEU A 14 -4.21 24.99 -8.13
N PHE A 15 -3.45 24.67 -9.17
CA PHE A 15 -3.61 25.22 -10.50
C PHE A 15 -3.68 24.09 -11.53
N SER A 16 -4.43 24.32 -12.61
CA SER A 16 -4.29 23.54 -13.84
C SER A 16 -2.97 23.86 -14.53
N LEU A 17 -2.55 22.99 -15.47
CA LEU A 17 -1.35 23.25 -16.28
C LEU A 17 -1.48 24.51 -17.15
N ALA A 18 -2.69 24.92 -17.49
CA ALA A 18 -2.96 26.14 -18.25
C ALA A 18 -2.98 27.41 -17.37
N GLY A 19 -2.76 27.29 -16.05
CA GLY A 19 -2.68 28.42 -15.13
C GLY A 19 -3.98 28.78 -14.41
N CYS A 20 -5.07 28.05 -14.61
CA CYS A 20 -6.33 28.30 -13.90
C CYS A 20 -6.23 27.82 -12.45
N GLN A 21 -6.50 28.69 -11.48
CA GLN A 21 -6.55 28.27 -10.07
C GLN A 21 -7.82 27.46 -9.79
N SER A 22 -7.67 26.20 -9.40
CA SER A 22 -8.76 25.28 -9.10
C SER A 22 -9.07 25.18 -7.60
N GLY A 23 -8.14 25.54 -6.73
CA GLY A 23 -8.34 25.44 -5.28
C GLY A 23 -7.39 26.31 -4.48
N ILE A 24 -7.86 26.70 -3.29
CA ILE A 24 -7.06 27.37 -2.28
C ILE A 24 -7.50 26.92 -0.89
N THR A 25 -6.54 26.54 -0.06
CA THR A 25 -6.77 26.27 1.36
C THR A 25 -5.63 26.83 2.21
N ARG A 26 -5.85 26.87 3.52
CA ARG A 26 -4.84 27.23 4.50
C ARG A 26 -4.28 25.97 5.15
N LEU A 27 -2.97 25.88 5.25
CA LEU A 27 -2.27 24.85 6.00
C LEU A 27 -2.31 25.16 7.49
N GLU A 28 -2.39 24.12 8.31
CA GLU A 28 -2.41 24.23 9.77
C GLU A 28 -1.04 24.62 10.36
N GLY A 29 0.02 24.62 9.54
CA GLY A 29 1.34 25.07 9.91
C GLY A 29 2.18 25.50 8.72
N GLN A 30 3.43 25.89 8.99
CA GLN A 30 4.36 26.29 7.93
C GLN A 30 4.71 25.09 7.04
N PRO A 31 4.64 25.21 5.71
CA PRO A 31 4.95 24.11 4.79
C PRO A 31 6.44 23.75 4.84
N VAL A 32 6.72 22.46 4.74
CA VAL A 32 8.08 21.89 4.71
C VAL A 32 8.37 21.30 3.33
N ALA A 33 7.47 20.45 2.83
CA ALA A 33 7.65 19.77 1.55
C ALA A 33 6.31 19.48 0.88
N LEU A 34 6.34 19.40 -0.46
CA LEU A 34 5.23 18.97 -1.30
C LEU A 34 5.72 17.86 -2.22
N VAL A 35 4.90 16.83 -2.42
CA VAL A 35 5.12 15.84 -3.46
C VAL A 35 3.80 15.35 -4.02
N ALA A 36 3.77 15.03 -5.31
CA ALA A 36 2.56 14.59 -6.00
C ALA A 36 2.84 13.33 -6.83
N ALA A 37 1.85 12.46 -6.91
CA ALA A 37 1.84 11.30 -7.81
C ALA A 37 0.41 11.07 -8.32
N GLY A 38 0.22 11.08 -9.64
CA GLY A 38 -1.11 11.00 -10.25
C GLY A 38 -2.05 12.10 -9.76
N GLY A 39 -3.17 11.71 -9.15
CA GLY A 39 -4.13 12.62 -8.52
C GLY A 39 -3.86 12.90 -7.04
N SER A 40 -2.82 12.31 -6.44
CA SER A 40 -2.50 12.48 -5.02
C SER A 40 -1.48 13.60 -4.78
N LEU A 41 -1.71 14.42 -3.77
CA LEU A 41 -0.79 15.46 -3.29
C LEU A 41 -0.51 15.27 -1.80
N ALA A 42 0.72 14.93 -1.44
CA ALA A 42 1.18 14.91 -0.07
C ALA A 42 1.81 16.26 0.30
N VAL A 43 1.39 16.79 1.45
CA VAL A 43 1.87 18.07 2.00
C VAL A 43 2.39 17.83 3.39
N VAL A 44 3.67 18.15 3.60
CA VAL A 44 4.30 18.10 4.92
C VAL A 44 4.40 19.51 5.48
N TRP A 45 4.07 19.67 6.76
CA TRP A 45 4.05 20.95 7.45
C TRP A 45 4.41 20.79 8.93
N HIS A 46 4.83 21.89 9.56
CA HIS A 46 5.15 21.92 10.98
C HIS A 46 3.89 21.90 11.85
N ALA A 47 3.65 20.81 12.57
CA ALA A 47 2.53 20.66 13.51
C ALA A 47 2.74 21.38 14.84
N GLY A 48 3.98 21.73 15.16
CA GLY A 48 4.33 22.46 16.37
C GLY A 48 5.82 22.79 16.43
N PRO A 49 6.26 23.45 17.52
CA PRO A 49 7.68 23.66 17.77
C PRO A 49 8.40 22.32 18.02
N PRO A 50 9.69 22.21 17.67
CA PRO A 50 10.50 21.04 18.02
C PRO A 50 10.52 20.82 19.54
N ASN A 51 10.64 19.56 19.96
CA ASN A 51 10.80 19.24 21.37
C ASN A 51 12.15 19.79 21.87
N PRO A 52 12.19 20.63 22.93
CA PRO A 52 13.43 21.28 23.36
C PRO A 52 14.46 20.32 23.96
N HIS A 53 14.02 19.18 24.51
CA HIS A 53 14.89 18.20 25.15
C HIS A 53 15.40 17.16 24.14
N THR A 54 14.50 16.57 23.35
CA THR A 54 14.85 15.51 22.40
C THR A 54 15.30 16.03 21.05
N LYS A 55 15.12 17.34 20.79
CA LYS A 55 15.32 17.98 19.49
C LYS A 55 14.45 17.40 18.35
N SER A 56 13.47 16.55 18.68
CA SER A 56 12.58 15.93 17.71
C SER A 56 11.68 16.97 17.04
N GLN A 57 11.59 16.92 15.71
CA GLN A 57 10.65 17.74 14.97
C GLN A 57 9.20 17.31 15.21
N GLN A 58 8.28 18.27 15.17
CA GLN A 58 6.85 18.04 15.19
C GLN A 58 6.31 18.32 13.78
N LEU A 59 6.31 17.31 12.93
CA LEU A 59 5.79 17.39 11.56
C LEU A 59 4.49 16.60 11.42
N ALA A 60 3.63 17.05 10.51
CA ALA A 60 2.47 16.31 10.07
C ALA A 60 2.43 16.25 8.53
N MET A 61 1.78 15.23 8.01
CA MET A 61 1.51 15.06 6.59
C MET A 61 0.01 15.00 6.36
N SER A 62 -0.45 15.77 5.38
CA SER A 62 -1.79 15.67 4.84
C SER A 62 -1.72 15.16 3.39
N LEU A 63 -2.53 14.16 3.05
CA LEU A 63 -2.67 13.67 1.68
C LEU A 63 -4.01 14.16 1.12
N TYR A 64 -3.97 14.82 -0.02
CA TYR A 64 -5.15 15.29 -0.74
C TYR A 64 -5.34 14.48 -2.01
N ASP A 65 -6.58 14.08 -2.29
CA ASP A 65 -6.99 13.73 -3.65
C ASP A 65 -7.36 15.02 -4.37
N THR A 66 -6.59 15.35 -5.40
CA THR A 66 -6.76 16.57 -6.19
C THR A 66 -7.92 16.50 -7.17
N THR A 67 -8.50 15.32 -7.38
CA THR A 67 -9.69 15.14 -8.22
C THR A 67 -10.95 15.51 -7.44
N SER A 68 -11.12 14.92 -6.25
CA SER A 68 -12.24 15.20 -5.36
C SER A 68 -12.02 16.44 -4.49
N MET A 69 -10.79 16.98 -4.46
CA MET A 69 -10.36 18.07 -3.57
C MET A 69 -10.57 17.75 -2.08
N THR A 70 -10.46 16.48 -1.71
CA THR A 70 -10.66 16.01 -0.33
C THR A 70 -9.33 15.68 0.35
N CYS A 71 -9.26 15.91 1.65
CA CYS A 71 -8.15 15.45 2.48
C CYS A 71 -8.39 13.98 2.86
N VAL A 72 -7.62 13.06 2.26
CA VAL A 72 -7.71 11.62 2.50
C VAL A 72 -7.25 11.27 3.92
N PHE A 73 -6.17 11.89 4.38
CA PHE A 73 -5.74 11.81 5.77
C PHE A 73 -4.90 13.03 6.16
N SER A 74 -4.83 13.30 7.45
CA SER A 74 -3.88 14.24 8.05
C SER A 74 -3.37 13.65 9.37
N GLN A 75 -2.08 13.33 9.45
CA GLN A 75 -1.49 12.60 10.58
C GLN A 75 -0.08 13.11 10.91
N PRO A 76 0.36 13.03 12.19
CA PRO A 76 1.75 13.26 12.56
C PRO A 76 2.70 12.34 11.78
N LEU A 77 3.87 12.86 11.40
CA LEU A 77 4.93 12.09 10.76
C LEU A 77 5.85 11.47 11.83
N PRO A 78 5.96 10.13 11.89
CA PRO A 78 6.90 9.47 12.77
C PRO A 78 8.28 9.48 12.12
N LEU A 79 9.13 10.42 12.55
CA LEU A 79 10.55 10.43 12.24
C LEU A 79 11.33 9.79 13.41
N THR A 80 12.56 9.34 13.14
CA THR A 80 13.47 8.89 14.20
C THR A 80 13.66 10.03 15.23
N PRO A 81 13.64 9.74 16.54
CA PRO A 81 13.82 10.79 17.55
C PRO A 81 15.10 11.60 17.32
N GLY A 82 14.97 12.94 17.33
CA GLY A 82 16.08 13.86 17.07
C GLY A 82 16.50 14.00 15.59
N SER A 83 15.89 13.26 14.66
CA SER A 83 16.16 13.36 13.23
C SER A 83 15.30 14.44 12.54
N VAL A 84 15.65 14.76 11.30
CA VAL A 84 14.90 15.70 10.45
C VAL A 84 14.44 15.01 9.16
N LEU A 85 13.34 15.48 8.57
CA LEU A 85 12.89 15.01 7.27
C LEU A 85 13.92 15.35 6.19
N THR A 86 14.34 14.35 5.39
CA THR A 86 15.29 14.53 4.28
C THR A 86 14.66 14.29 2.92
N TRP A 87 13.63 13.44 2.85
CA TRP A 87 12.95 13.11 1.60
C TRP A 87 11.48 12.74 1.84
N VAL A 88 10.64 13.04 0.84
CA VAL A 88 9.25 12.62 0.79
C VAL A 88 8.93 12.19 -0.65
N GLY A 89 8.17 11.13 -0.80
CA GLY A 89 7.82 10.59 -2.11
C GLY A 89 6.66 9.63 -2.06
N PHE A 90 6.51 8.90 -3.17
CA PHE A 90 5.57 7.80 -3.29
C PHE A 90 6.32 6.56 -3.75
N THR A 91 5.85 5.37 -3.36
CA THR A 91 6.33 4.12 -3.96
C THR A 91 5.91 4.08 -5.44
N GLU A 92 6.83 3.67 -6.32
CA GLU A 92 6.59 3.64 -7.76
C GLU A 92 5.49 2.64 -8.14
N ASP A 93 5.50 1.45 -7.53
CA ASP A 93 4.60 0.34 -7.89
C ASP A 93 3.14 0.56 -7.45
N HIS A 94 2.94 1.17 -6.28
CA HIS A 94 1.64 1.21 -5.61
C HIS A 94 1.17 2.61 -5.22
N GLY A 95 2.00 3.64 -5.39
CA GLY A 95 1.64 5.03 -5.07
C GLY A 95 1.42 5.27 -3.57
N LEU A 96 2.10 4.51 -2.70
CA LEU A 96 2.00 4.70 -1.25
C LEU A 96 2.91 5.85 -0.79
N PRO A 97 2.44 6.78 0.06
CA PRO A 97 3.29 7.83 0.60
C PRO A 97 4.49 7.26 1.36
N ALA A 98 5.66 7.84 1.16
CA ALA A 98 6.91 7.43 1.78
C ALA A 98 7.70 8.64 2.25
N VAL A 99 8.45 8.48 3.33
CA VAL A 99 9.35 9.49 3.91
C VAL A 99 10.70 8.88 4.25
N ALA A 100 11.75 9.69 4.17
CA ALA A 100 13.05 9.36 4.74
C ALA A 100 13.53 10.49 5.66
N ASP A 101 14.31 10.12 6.67
CA ASP A 101 14.87 11.05 7.63
C ASP A 101 16.41 11.12 7.57
N SER A 102 16.99 11.96 8.43
CA SER A 102 18.45 12.17 8.48
C SER A 102 19.24 11.00 9.07
N GLU A 103 18.58 10.03 9.69
CA GLU A 103 19.20 8.77 10.12
C GLU A 103 19.17 7.72 8.98
N GLY A 104 18.60 8.07 7.83
CA GLY A 104 18.47 7.22 6.66
C GLY A 104 17.33 6.20 6.76
N VAL A 105 16.48 6.29 7.79
CA VAL A 105 15.32 5.42 7.94
C VAL A 105 14.27 5.81 6.91
N VAL A 106 13.76 4.83 6.16
CA VAL A 106 12.65 5.03 5.21
C VAL A 106 11.40 4.35 5.76
N ALA A 107 10.29 5.09 5.78
CA ALA A 107 8.99 4.58 6.19
C ALA A 107 7.94 4.79 5.10
N VAL A 108 7.05 3.82 4.94
CA VAL A 108 5.94 3.84 3.99
C VAL A 108 4.63 3.81 4.76
N ARG A 109 3.67 4.64 4.36
CA ARG A 109 2.33 4.62 4.92
C ARG A 109 1.51 3.49 4.30
N THR A 110 0.91 2.65 5.13
CA THR A 110 0.01 1.58 4.69
C THR A 110 -1.46 1.97 4.90
N PRO A 111 -2.40 1.56 4.03
CA PRO A 111 -3.84 1.62 4.31
C PRO A 111 -4.25 0.73 5.50
N ASP A 112 -3.52 -0.37 5.71
CA ASP A 112 -3.72 -1.24 6.87
C ASP A 112 -3.33 -0.52 8.17
N LEU A 113 -3.59 -1.16 9.32
CA LEU A 113 -3.26 -0.63 10.65
C LEU A 113 -3.85 0.77 10.94
N GLY A 114 -4.86 1.20 10.19
CA GLY A 114 -5.46 2.53 10.32
C GLY A 114 -4.59 3.66 9.75
N GLY A 115 -3.85 3.40 8.67
CA GLY A 115 -3.08 4.45 8.00
C GLY A 115 -1.71 4.73 8.61
N ARG A 116 -1.08 3.73 9.24
CA ARG A 116 0.17 3.93 9.98
C ARG A 116 1.40 3.81 9.08
N TRP A 117 2.53 4.26 9.61
CA TRP A 117 3.82 4.23 8.92
C TRP A 117 4.59 2.98 9.33
N VAL A 118 5.11 2.27 8.34
CA VAL A 118 5.89 1.04 8.51
C VAL A 118 7.33 1.34 8.05
N PRO A 119 8.35 1.15 8.90
CA PRO A 119 9.73 1.26 8.47
C PRO A 119 10.06 0.13 7.49
N VAL A 120 10.53 0.48 6.30
CA VAL A 120 10.85 -0.46 5.21
C VAL A 120 12.34 -0.57 4.95
N PHE A 121 13.14 0.36 5.47
CA PHE A 121 14.59 0.35 5.35
C PHE A 121 15.22 1.08 6.53
N GLU A 122 16.27 0.47 7.08
CA GLU A 122 17.17 1.11 8.02
C GLU A 122 18.62 0.81 7.59
N PRO A 123 19.49 1.82 7.52
CA PRO A 123 20.89 1.58 7.18
C PRO A 123 21.57 0.74 8.26
N PRO A 124 22.45 -0.22 7.87
CA PRO A 124 23.25 -0.97 8.81
C PRO A 124 24.00 -0.05 9.77
N ALA A 125 24.09 -0.43 11.04
CA ALA A 125 24.76 0.38 12.06
C ALA A 125 26.21 0.76 11.69
N SER A 126 26.91 -0.13 10.97
CA SER A 126 28.27 0.10 10.46
C SER A 126 28.36 1.21 9.41
N LYS A 127 27.27 1.52 8.70
CA LYS A 127 27.23 2.52 7.61
C LYS A 127 26.68 3.86 8.05
N ARG A 128 25.87 3.90 9.12
CA ARG A 128 25.21 5.14 9.61
C ARG A 128 26.15 6.31 9.87
N GLN A 129 27.38 6.02 10.32
CA GLN A 129 28.36 7.07 10.62
C GLN A 129 29.21 7.47 9.41
N SER A 130 29.31 6.62 8.39
CA SER A 130 30.21 6.80 7.24
C SER A 130 29.48 7.20 5.95
N GLU A 131 28.18 6.95 5.86
CA GLU A 131 27.38 7.17 4.67
C GLU A 131 26.19 8.08 4.99
N VAL A 132 25.92 9.03 4.08
CA VAL A 132 24.69 9.82 4.06
C VAL A 132 23.91 9.38 2.82
N LEU A 133 22.69 8.91 3.00
CA LEU A 133 21.86 8.50 1.86
C LEU A 133 21.11 9.71 1.32
N TRP A 134 21.14 9.90 -0.01
CA TRP A 134 20.32 10.87 -0.72
C TRP A 134 19.27 10.15 -1.58
N PRO A 135 18.07 9.87 -1.04
CA PRO A 135 17.02 9.17 -1.77
C PRO A 135 16.58 9.89 -3.05
N VAL A 136 16.35 9.13 -4.10
CA VAL A 136 15.83 9.62 -5.38
C VAL A 136 14.57 8.89 -5.84
N GLY A 137 14.35 7.66 -5.37
CA GLY A 137 13.18 6.86 -5.73
C GLY A 137 13.03 5.65 -4.82
N LEU A 138 11.83 5.07 -4.81
CA LEU A 138 11.48 3.93 -3.97
C LEU A 138 10.55 2.99 -4.75
N SER A 139 10.98 1.75 -4.95
CA SER A 139 10.12 0.67 -5.46
C SER A 139 9.63 -0.21 -4.31
N ALA A 140 8.86 -1.25 -4.62
CA ALA A 140 8.37 -2.24 -3.67
C ALA A 140 9.49 -3.07 -3.01
N SER A 141 10.71 -3.06 -3.57
CA SER A 141 11.83 -3.88 -3.07
C SER A 141 13.16 -3.15 -2.93
N GLN A 142 13.30 -1.95 -3.49
CA GLN A 142 14.56 -1.21 -3.49
C GLN A 142 14.36 0.29 -3.21
N LEU A 143 15.25 0.83 -2.39
CA LEU A 143 15.52 2.26 -2.29
C LEU A 143 16.59 2.62 -3.33
N PHE A 144 16.33 3.60 -4.17
CA PHE A 144 17.35 4.18 -5.05
C PHE A 144 17.88 5.46 -4.39
N ALA A 145 19.18 5.50 -4.12
CA ALA A 145 19.81 6.64 -3.47
C ALA A 145 21.19 6.93 -4.06
N VAL A 146 21.64 8.19 -4.01
CA VAL A 146 23.06 8.51 -4.14
C VAL A 146 23.70 8.34 -2.76
N VAL A 147 24.73 7.52 -2.67
CA VAL A 147 25.49 7.35 -1.42
C VAL A 147 26.53 8.46 -1.32
N CYS A 148 26.37 9.30 -0.31
CA CYS A 148 27.20 10.46 0.00
C CYS A 148 28.03 10.21 1.26
N THR A 149 28.97 11.11 1.56
CA THR A 149 29.76 11.06 2.79
C THR A 149 29.31 12.16 3.76
N PRO A 150 29.58 12.05 5.07
CA PRO A 150 29.27 13.12 6.03
C PRO A 150 29.94 14.45 5.68
N ALA A 151 31.14 14.43 5.10
CA ALA A 151 31.83 15.64 4.65
C ALA A 151 31.15 16.30 3.43
N GLN A 152 30.40 15.51 2.66
CA GLN A 152 29.69 15.97 1.48
C GLN A 152 28.29 15.31 1.44
N PRO A 153 27.33 15.78 2.25
CA PRO A 153 26.05 15.10 2.49
C PRO A 153 25.03 15.29 1.34
N ARG A 154 25.48 15.75 0.17
CA ARG A 154 24.66 16.04 -1.01
C ARG A 154 25.42 15.67 -2.27
N PRO A 155 24.74 15.14 -3.31
CA PRO A 155 25.40 14.76 -4.55
C PRO A 155 25.97 15.97 -5.29
N GLN A 156 27.10 15.79 -5.98
CA GLN A 156 27.54 16.75 -7.00
C GLN A 156 26.69 16.60 -8.25
N VAL A 157 26.34 17.72 -8.88
CA VAL A 157 25.54 17.70 -10.12
C VAL A 157 26.37 17.34 -11.36
N SER A 158 27.70 17.42 -11.26
CA SER A 158 28.64 17.09 -12.33
C SER A 158 29.86 16.35 -11.76
N PRO A 159 30.20 15.14 -12.28
CA PRO A 159 29.44 14.38 -13.27
C PRO A 159 28.07 13.92 -12.72
N ARG A 160 27.17 13.47 -13.61
CA ARG A 160 25.86 12.93 -13.21
C ARG A 160 26.07 11.84 -12.15
N PRO A 161 25.45 11.94 -10.96
CA PRO A 161 25.53 10.90 -9.94
C PRO A 161 25.01 9.56 -10.42
N PHE A 162 25.63 8.49 -9.92
CA PHE A 162 25.10 7.14 -10.05
C PHE A 162 24.11 6.85 -8.91
N TYR A 163 23.01 6.15 -9.24
CA TYR A 163 22.01 5.73 -8.25
C TYR A 163 22.31 4.31 -7.78
N THR A 164 22.53 4.14 -6.49
CA THR A 164 22.76 2.84 -5.87
C THR A 164 21.42 2.23 -5.46
N PRO A 165 21.05 1.04 -5.99
CA PRO A 165 19.91 0.29 -5.49
C PRO A 165 20.27 -0.36 -4.15
N LEU A 166 19.50 -0.04 -3.11
CA LEU A 166 19.62 -0.57 -1.76
C LEU A 166 18.40 -1.46 -1.49
N PRO A 167 18.56 -2.76 -1.20
CA PRO A 167 17.43 -3.63 -0.93
C PRO A 167 16.68 -3.17 0.32
N LEU A 168 15.36 -3.15 0.23
CA LEU A 168 14.50 -2.89 1.39
C LEU A 168 14.57 -4.08 2.36
N GLY A 169 14.43 -3.75 3.63
CA GLY A 169 14.54 -4.68 4.75
C GLY A 169 13.90 -4.05 5.97
N PRO A 170 12.62 -4.34 6.27
CA PRO A 170 12.02 -3.86 7.49
C PRO A 170 12.78 -4.44 8.70
N PRO A 171 12.87 -3.70 9.82
CA PRO A 171 13.61 -4.11 11.01
C PRO A 171 12.88 -5.23 11.78
N VAL A 172 12.90 -6.44 11.21
CA VAL A 172 12.29 -7.63 11.81
C VAL A 172 13.21 -8.20 12.89
N VAL A 173 12.64 -8.47 14.07
CA VAL A 173 13.37 -9.07 15.19
C VAL A 173 13.57 -10.56 14.95
N SER A 174 14.82 -11.03 15.02
CA SER A 174 15.15 -12.45 15.03
C SER A 174 15.02 -13.00 16.45
N LEU A 175 13.91 -13.70 16.72
CA LEU A 175 13.60 -14.25 18.05
C LEU A 175 14.17 -15.66 18.28
N ASP A 176 14.62 -16.35 17.22
CA ASP A 176 15.04 -17.75 17.29
C ASP A 176 16.12 -18.11 16.25
N GLY A 177 17.03 -19.02 16.63
CA GLY A 177 17.88 -19.73 15.67
C GLY A 177 17.04 -20.54 14.69
N GLY A 178 17.21 -20.30 13.39
CA GLY A 178 16.42 -20.92 12.32
C GLY A 178 15.27 -20.06 11.79
N SER A 179 14.98 -18.91 12.40
CA SER A 179 14.13 -17.89 11.79
C SER A 179 14.83 -17.23 10.60
N ALA A 180 14.06 -16.87 9.58
CA ALA A 180 14.52 -16.19 8.38
C ALA A 180 13.92 -14.77 8.38
N PRO A 181 14.45 -13.85 9.21
CA PRO A 181 13.91 -12.49 9.34
C PRO A 181 13.86 -11.76 7.98
N GLU A 182 14.74 -12.12 7.05
CA GLU A 182 14.72 -11.63 5.68
C GLU A 182 13.48 -12.08 4.88
N LEU A 183 13.00 -13.31 5.08
CA LEU A 183 11.81 -13.85 4.41
C LEU A 183 10.53 -13.31 5.05
N GLU A 184 10.51 -13.18 6.37
CA GLU A 184 9.43 -12.52 7.10
C GLU A 184 9.34 -11.04 6.68
N GLY A 185 10.48 -10.35 6.61
CA GLY A 185 10.58 -8.98 6.12
C GLY A 185 10.11 -8.84 4.67
N GLN A 186 10.50 -9.77 3.79
CA GLN A 186 10.00 -9.81 2.42
C GLN A 186 8.47 -9.97 2.37
N ALA A 187 7.90 -10.86 3.18
CA ALA A 187 6.45 -11.05 3.24
C ALA A 187 5.72 -9.79 3.74
N LEU A 188 6.30 -9.07 4.70
CA LEU A 188 5.76 -7.79 5.18
C LEU A 188 5.76 -6.72 4.09
N LEU A 189 6.86 -6.58 3.33
CA LEU A 189 6.94 -5.64 2.21
C LEU A 189 5.90 -5.93 1.12
N LEU A 190 5.73 -7.20 0.74
CA LEU A 190 4.69 -7.63 -0.20
C LEU A 190 3.28 -7.34 0.36
N GLY A 191 3.09 -7.51 1.66
CA GLY A 191 1.86 -7.17 2.37
C GLY A 191 1.46 -5.69 2.22
N LEU A 192 2.42 -4.76 2.19
CA LEU A 192 2.15 -3.33 1.97
C LEU A 192 1.54 -3.09 0.57
N GLY A 193 2.08 -3.74 -0.46
CA GLY A 193 1.55 -3.67 -1.81
C GLY A 193 0.15 -4.28 -1.91
N ASN A 194 -0.05 -5.44 -1.30
CA ASN A 194 -1.37 -6.08 -1.23
C ASN A 194 -2.40 -5.24 -0.46
N ALA A 195 -1.99 -4.49 0.56
CA ALA A 195 -2.86 -3.53 1.26
C ALA A 195 -3.29 -2.37 0.34
N ALA A 196 -2.37 -1.83 -0.44
CA ALA A 196 -2.66 -0.80 -1.43
C ALA A 196 -3.64 -1.29 -2.50
N LEU A 197 -3.43 -2.50 -3.02
CA LEU A 197 -4.31 -3.11 -4.02
C LEU A 197 -5.70 -3.37 -3.47
N ARG A 198 -5.83 -3.91 -2.25
CA ARG A 198 -7.13 -4.09 -1.57
C ARG A 198 -7.89 -2.78 -1.43
N ALA A 199 -7.26 -1.75 -0.88
CA ALA A 199 -7.91 -0.44 -0.71
C ALA A 199 -8.38 0.18 -2.04
N ARG A 200 -7.62 -0.03 -3.12
CA ARG A 200 -8.01 0.41 -4.47
C ARG A 200 -9.14 -0.41 -5.05
N LEU A 201 -9.14 -1.72 -4.82
CA LEU A 201 -10.21 -2.63 -5.25
C LEU A 201 -11.53 -2.22 -4.58
N ASP A 202 -11.53 -2.04 -3.26
CA ASP A 202 -12.71 -1.62 -2.50
C ASP A 202 -13.27 -0.28 -3.03
N ALA A 203 -12.39 0.67 -3.38
CA ALA A 203 -12.78 1.94 -3.97
C ALA A 203 -13.34 1.81 -5.41
N ALA A 204 -12.76 0.92 -6.23
CA ALA A 204 -13.24 0.65 -7.58
C ALA A 204 -14.62 -0.03 -7.55
N GLU A 205 -14.83 -0.97 -6.63
CA GLU A 205 -16.12 -1.64 -6.42
C GLU A 205 -17.17 -0.65 -5.93
N ALA A 206 -16.84 0.19 -4.94
CA ALA A 206 -17.74 1.22 -4.42
C ALA A 206 -18.15 2.25 -5.48
N SER A 207 -17.31 2.49 -6.48
CA SER A 207 -17.59 3.40 -7.60
C SER A 207 -18.21 2.71 -8.83
N GLY A 208 -18.44 1.39 -8.78
CA GLY A 208 -19.03 0.63 -9.88
C GLY A 208 -18.11 0.45 -11.10
N GLN A 209 -16.80 0.59 -10.93
CA GLN A 209 -15.81 0.44 -12.00
C GLN A 209 -15.48 -1.04 -12.24
N VAL A 210 -16.34 -1.74 -12.96
CA VAL A 210 -16.27 -3.21 -13.15
C VAL A 210 -14.94 -3.68 -13.75
N GLU A 211 -14.47 -3.05 -14.84
CA GLU A 211 -13.22 -3.44 -15.50
C GLU A 211 -12.01 -3.23 -14.57
N ALA A 212 -11.94 -2.08 -13.91
CA ALA A 212 -10.85 -1.76 -12.98
C ALA A 212 -10.85 -2.69 -11.76
N SER A 213 -12.03 -3.03 -11.22
CA SER A 213 -12.17 -3.99 -10.12
C SER A 213 -11.67 -5.38 -10.53
N SER A 214 -12.01 -5.85 -11.74
CA SER A 214 -11.51 -7.12 -12.27
C SER A 214 -9.98 -7.14 -12.38
N ASP A 215 -9.39 -6.11 -12.98
CA ASP A 215 -7.93 -6.01 -13.13
C ASP A 215 -7.21 -5.96 -11.76
N LEU A 216 -7.72 -5.16 -10.83
CA LEU A 216 -7.17 -5.06 -9.47
C LEU A 216 -7.29 -6.39 -8.71
N SER A 217 -8.38 -7.11 -8.89
CA SER A 217 -8.58 -8.45 -8.30
C SER A 217 -7.53 -9.44 -8.78
N HIS A 218 -7.22 -9.45 -10.08
CA HIS A 218 -6.17 -10.29 -10.65
C HIS A 218 -4.78 -9.92 -10.14
N LEU A 219 -4.47 -8.63 -10.03
CA LEU A 219 -3.20 -8.15 -9.47
C LEU A 219 -3.05 -8.51 -7.99
N LEU A 220 -4.12 -8.36 -7.21
CA LEU A 220 -4.14 -8.72 -5.79
C LEU A 220 -3.92 -10.23 -5.60
N LEU A 221 -4.59 -11.07 -6.39
CA LEU A 221 -4.41 -12.52 -6.34
C LEU A 221 -2.95 -12.92 -6.61
N ARG A 222 -2.30 -12.27 -7.60
CA ARG A 222 -0.89 -12.49 -7.90
C ARG A 222 0.01 -12.05 -6.74
N GLY A 223 -0.22 -10.85 -6.19
CA GLY A 223 0.56 -10.33 -5.06
C GLY A 223 0.41 -11.18 -3.79
N GLN A 224 -0.79 -11.72 -3.55
CA GLN A 224 -1.04 -12.69 -2.47
C GLN A 224 -0.27 -13.99 -2.69
N ALA A 225 -0.25 -14.51 -3.92
CA ALA A 225 0.55 -15.70 -4.24
C ALA A 225 2.06 -15.46 -4.04
N GLU A 226 2.56 -14.27 -4.36
CA GLU A 226 3.96 -13.89 -4.13
C GLU A 226 4.29 -13.77 -2.64
N GLN A 227 3.39 -13.17 -1.85
CA GLN A 227 3.51 -13.10 -0.38
C GLN A 227 3.51 -14.50 0.25
N ASP A 228 2.58 -15.36 -0.17
CA ASP A 228 2.47 -16.74 0.31
C ASP A 228 3.72 -17.57 -0.01
N ARG A 229 4.37 -17.34 -1.17
CA ARG A 229 5.65 -17.99 -1.49
C ARG A 229 6.77 -17.61 -0.52
N ALA A 230 6.83 -16.34 -0.10
CA ALA A 230 7.80 -15.90 0.92
C ALA A 230 7.50 -16.55 2.27
N LEU A 231 6.24 -16.56 2.69
CA LEU A 231 5.78 -17.20 3.92
C LEU A 231 6.05 -18.71 3.95
N LEU A 232 5.80 -19.42 2.85
CA LEU A 232 6.07 -20.87 2.76
C LEU A 232 7.56 -21.19 2.86
N ARG A 233 8.44 -20.34 2.29
CA ARG A 233 9.89 -20.48 2.45
C ARG A 233 10.32 -20.25 3.90
N ALA A 234 9.76 -19.24 4.56
CA ALA A 234 10.01 -18.96 5.97
C ALA A 234 9.52 -20.12 6.87
N LEU A 235 8.30 -20.61 6.60
CA LEU A 235 7.72 -21.77 7.26
C LEU A 235 8.59 -23.01 7.12
N GLN A 236 9.14 -23.29 5.93
CA GLN A 236 10.05 -24.41 5.74
C GLN A 236 11.32 -24.28 6.60
N ARG A 237 11.87 -23.06 6.75
CA ARG A 237 13.02 -22.81 7.63
C ARG A 237 12.68 -23.08 9.09
N LEU A 238 11.51 -22.63 9.55
CA LEU A 238 11.04 -22.87 10.92
C LEU A 238 10.77 -24.34 11.20
N ILE A 239 10.23 -25.10 10.25
CA ILE A 239 10.05 -26.55 10.39
C ILE A 239 11.41 -27.25 10.57
N ARG A 240 12.41 -26.89 9.76
CA ARG A 240 13.77 -27.43 9.90
C ARG A 240 14.46 -27.03 11.20
N GLY A 241 14.12 -25.87 11.75
CA GLY A 241 14.57 -25.39 13.06
C GLY A 241 13.73 -25.91 14.23
N GLU A 242 12.83 -26.86 14.01
CA GLU A 242 11.94 -27.45 15.02
C GLU A 242 11.06 -26.42 15.76
N ARG A 243 10.78 -25.28 15.13
CA ARG A 243 9.94 -24.20 15.66
C ARG A 243 8.48 -24.35 15.18
N ALA A 244 7.84 -25.46 15.56
CA ALA A 244 6.51 -25.83 15.07
C ALA A 244 5.40 -24.79 15.42
N GLY A 245 5.46 -24.15 16.59
CA GLY A 245 4.50 -23.12 16.99
C GLY A 245 4.50 -21.92 16.04
N ARG A 246 5.67 -21.35 15.77
CA ARG A 246 5.83 -20.24 14.81
C ARG A 246 5.50 -20.64 13.37
N ALA A 247 5.84 -21.88 12.98
CA ALA A 247 5.47 -22.40 11.66
C ALA A 247 3.95 -22.44 11.46
N LEU A 248 3.18 -22.78 12.50
CA LEU A 248 1.71 -22.75 12.46
C LEU A 248 1.18 -21.31 12.34
N GLU A 249 1.78 -20.34 13.02
CA GLU A 249 1.40 -18.92 12.90
C GLU A 249 1.63 -18.40 11.47
N LEU A 250 2.75 -18.76 10.82
CA LEU A 250 2.95 -18.43 9.41
C LEU A 250 1.95 -19.11 8.49
N ALA A 251 1.57 -20.37 8.78
CA ALA A 251 0.52 -21.06 8.01
C ALA A 251 -0.84 -20.35 8.12
N ALA A 252 -1.17 -19.79 9.27
CA ALA A 252 -2.39 -19.02 9.50
C ALA A 252 -2.40 -17.68 8.73
N GLN A 253 -1.23 -17.12 8.40
CA GLN A 253 -1.09 -15.88 7.63
C GLN A 253 -1.20 -16.06 6.11
N LEU A 254 -1.11 -17.31 5.60
CA LEU A 254 -1.22 -17.57 4.17
C LEU A 254 -2.58 -17.09 3.65
N ASN A 255 -2.60 -16.47 2.47
CA ASN A 255 -3.79 -15.88 1.90
C ASN A 255 -4.62 -16.92 1.14
N LEU A 256 -3.97 -17.72 0.30
CA LEU A 256 -4.64 -18.62 -0.63
C LEU A 256 -4.84 -20.01 -0.03
N TYR A 257 -5.99 -20.62 -0.31
CA TYR A 257 -6.31 -21.98 0.14
C TYR A 257 -5.23 -22.98 -0.31
N LYS A 258 -4.82 -22.92 -1.59
CA LYS A 258 -3.75 -23.75 -2.16
C LYS A 258 -2.40 -23.58 -1.45
N SER A 259 -2.11 -22.39 -0.93
CA SER A 259 -0.88 -22.16 -0.18
C SER A 259 -0.90 -22.90 1.15
N VAL A 260 -2.05 -22.98 1.83
CA VAL A 260 -2.20 -23.75 3.07
C VAL A 260 -2.08 -25.26 2.80
N GLU A 261 -2.63 -25.76 1.69
CA GLU A 261 -2.36 -27.13 1.23
C GLU A 261 -0.85 -27.36 1.02
N GLY A 262 -0.17 -26.38 0.41
CA GLY A 262 1.29 -26.35 0.29
C GLY A 262 1.99 -26.46 1.66
N ALA A 263 1.54 -25.70 2.66
CA ALA A 263 2.08 -25.79 4.02
C ALA A 263 1.89 -27.18 4.65
N LEU A 264 0.72 -27.80 4.42
CA LEU A 264 0.45 -29.17 4.88
C LEU A 264 1.40 -30.19 4.22
N THR A 265 1.61 -30.07 2.90
CA THR A 265 2.55 -30.95 2.18
C THR A 265 3.99 -30.79 2.69
N LEU A 266 4.42 -29.56 3.00
CA LEU A 266 5.74 -29.29 3.61
C LEU A 266 5.87 -29.92 5.00
N ALA A 267 4.84 -29.80 5.85
CA ALA A 267 4.84 -30.40 7.18
C ALA A 267 4.91 -31.94 7.12
N ASN A 268 4.15 -32.55 6.21
CA ASN A 268 4.19 -34.01 5.98
C ASN A 268 5.55 -34.46 5.45
N HIS A 269 6.14 -33.73 4.50
CA HIS A 269 7.45 -34.05 3.94
C HIS A 269 8.55 -34.07 4.99
N HIS A 270 8.50 -33.13 5.95
CA HIS A 270 9.44 -33.03 7.07
C HIS A 270 9.01 -33.87 8.29
N GLN A 271 8.00 -34.74 8.16
CA GLN A 271 7.51 -35.64 9.22
C GLN A 271 7.06 -34.91 10.51
N ALA A 272 6.67 -33.63 10.40
CA ALA A 272 6.20 -32.81 11.51
C ALA A 272 4.72 -33.10 11.82
N ARG A 273 4.41 -34.31 12.29
CA ARG A 273 3.03 -34.83 12.44
C ARG A 273 2.10 -33.91 13.25
N GLY A 274 2.55 -33.44 14.41
CA GLY A 274 1.72 -32.56 15.25
C GLY A 274 1.42 -31.20 14.59
N LEU A 275 2.34 -30.69 13.77
CA LEU A 275 2.09 -29.49 12.97
C LEU A 275 1.13 -29.78 11.82
N ALA A 276 1.31 -30.89 11.11
CA ALA A 276 0.44 -31.30 10.02
C ALA A 276 -1.02 -31.47 10.48
N GLU A 277 -1.24 -32.11 11.63
CA GLU A 277 -2.58 -32.25 12.23
C GLU A 277 -3.25 -30.88 12.49
N ARG A 278 -2.49 -29.91 13.01
CA ARG A 278 -2.99 -28.54 13.24
C ARG A 278 -3.25 -27.76 11.95
N ILE A 279 -2.39 -27.91 10.94
CA ILE A 279 -2.61 -27.28 9.62
C ILE A 279 -3.83 -27.89 8.93
N SER A 280 -4.06 -29.20 9.06
CA SER A 280 -5.28 -29.86 8.56
C SER A 280 -6.54 -29.30 9.22
N ALA A 281 -6.51 -29.05 10.54
CA ALA A 281 -7.62 -28.41 11.23
C ALA A 281 -7.86 -26.96 10.72
N LEU A 282 -6.78 -26.21 10.46
CA LEU A 282 -6.85 -24.87 9.86
C LEU A 282 -7.47 -24.91 8.45
N LEU A 283 -7.10 -25.88 7.62
CA LEU A 283 -7.67 -26.11 6.29
C LEU A 283 -9.17 -26.39 6.36
N ALA A 284 -9.58 -27.32 7.23
CA ALA A 284 -11.00 -27.65 7.42
C ALA A 284 -11.82 -26.43 7.88
N SER A 285 -11.27 -25.63 8.79
CA SER A 285 -11.90 -24.38 9.23
C SER A 285 -12.06 -23.38 8.09
N ARG A 286 -11.04 -23.21 7.23
CA ARG A 286 -11.13 -22.33 6.05
C ARG A 286 -12.12 -22.83 5.01
N GLN A 287 -12.18 -24.13 4.78
CA GLN A 287 -13.14 -24.73 3.86
C GLN A 287 -14.58 -24.46 4.34
N ALA A 288 -14.86 -24.68 5.63
CA ALA A 288 -16.19 -24.39 6.20
C ALA A 288 -16.57 -22.90 6.07
N LEU A 289 -15.63 -21.98 6.26
CA LEU A 289 -15.86 -20.54 6.06
C LEU A 289 -16.15 -20.20 4.58
N MET A 290 -15.45 -20.85 3.65
CA MET A 290 -15.68 -20.66 2.21
C MET A 290 -17.04 -21.20 1.76
N GLU A 291 -17.45 -22.36 2.29
CA GLU A 291 -18.77 -22.95 2.06
C GLU A 291 -19.89 -22.09 2.65
N ALA A 292 -19.69 -21.51 3.84
CA ALA A 292 -20.64 -20.60 4.47
C ALA A 292 -20.78 -19.24 3.75
N ALA A 293 -19.71 -18.77 3.11
CA ALA A 293 -19.70 -17.53 2.32
C ALA A 293 -20.27 -17.72 0.90
N ALA A 294 -20.41 -18.96 0.43
CA ALA A 294 -21.05 -19.23 -0.86
C ALA A 294 -22.55 -18.87 -0.78
N PRO A 295 -23.10 -18.11 -1.76
CA PRO A 295 -24.52 -17.81 -1.78
C PRO A 295 -25.34 -19.11 -1.84
N PRO A 296 -26.47 -19.20 -1.12
CA PRO A 296 -27.30 -20.41 -1.14
C PRO A 296 -27.76 -20.70 -2.57
N ALA A 297 -27.70 -21.97 -2.97
CA ALA A 297 -28.00 -22.44 -4.33
C ALA A 297 -29.36 -21.96 -4.89
N SER A 298 -30.29 -21.53 -4.03
CA SER A 298 -31.59 -20.96 -4.44
C SER A 298 -31.51 -19.56 -5.07
N GLN A 299 -30.46 -18.77 -4.78
CA GLN A 299 -30.31 -17.42 -5.35
C GLN A 299 -29.58 -17.42 -6.70
N ALA A 300 -28.70 -18.40 -6.94
CA ALA A 300 -28.06 -18.60 -8.25
C ALA A 300 -29.08 -19.05 -9.32
N ALA A 301 -30.03 -19.93 -8.96
CA ALA A 301 -31.09 -20.38 -9.88
C ALA A 301 -32.12 -19.29 -10.23
N ALA A 302 -32.28 -18.27 -9.38
CA ALA A 302 -33.21 -17.16 -9.63
C ALA A 302 -32.65 -16.12 -10.61
N ALA A 303 -31.32 -16.01 -10.75
CA ALA A 303 -30.67 -15.10 -11.70
C ALA A 303 -30.79 -15.59 -13.16
N ASP A 304 -30.88 -16.90 -13.37
CA ASP A 304 -31.02 -17.52 -14.71
C ASP A 304 -32.48 -17.68 -15.17
N ALA A 305 -33.46 -17.32 -14.32
CA ALA A 305 -34.88 -17.45 -14.62
C ALA A 305 -35.52 -16.14 -15.12
N TYR A 306 -34.98 -15.54 -16.18
CA TYR A 306 -35.73 -14.55 -16.96
C TYR A 306 -36.67 -15.27 -17.94
N PRO A 307 -38.00 -15.04 -17.93
CA PRO A 307 -38.88 -15.54 -18.98
C PRO A 307 -38.61 -14.77 -20.28
N GLN A 308 -38.36 -15.48 -21.37
CA GLN A 308 -38.37 -14.93 -22.72
C GLN A 308 -39.72 -14.24 -22.99
N GLN A 309 -39.77 -12.91 -22.89
CA GLN A 309 -40.91 -12.13 -23.36
C GLN A 309 -40.90 -12.11 -24.90
N GLN A 310 -41.96 -12.69 -25.45
CA GLN A 310 -42.27 -12.73 -26.88
C GLN A 310 -42.33 -11.33 -27.47
N GLN A 311 -41.65 -11.14 -28.60
CA GLN A 311 -41.74 -9.92 -29.42
C GLN A 311 -43.18 -9.69 -29.90
N PRO A 312 -43.76 -8.49 -29.72
CA PRO A 312 -45.05 -8.16 -30.35
C PRO A 312 -44.86 -7.86 -31.84
N GLN A 313 -45.68 -8.52 -32.67
CA GLN A 313 -45.81 -8.26 -34.10
C GLN A 313 -46.22 -6.80 -34.38
N GLN A 314 -45.51 -6.15 -35.31
CA GLN A 314 -45.82 -4.81 -35.80
C GLN A 314 -47.12 -4.83 -36.64
N GLN A 315 -48.09 -3.99 -36.28
CA GLN A 315 -49.20 -3.59 -37.16
C GLN A 315 -48.99 -2.14 -37.64
N PRO A 316 -49.43 -1.80 -38.88
CA PRO A 316 -49.07 -0.54 -39.52
C PRO A 316 -49.81 0.67 -38.95
N ARG A 317 -49.08 1.78 -38.81
CA ARG A 317 -49.54 3.08 -38.32
C ARG A 317 -50.59 3.68 -39.23
N GLN A 318 -51.76 4.02 -38.69
CA GLN A 318 -52.71 4.95 -39.31
C GLN A 318 -52.47 6.37 -38.75
N HIS A 319 -52.32 7.32 -39.67
CA HIS A 319 -52.21 8.75 -39.39
C HIS A 319 -53.50 9.28 -38.74
N ARG A 320 -53.37 10.00 -37.61
CA ARG A 320 -54.33 11.03 -37.22
C ARG A 320 -53.59 12.30 -36.77
N SER A 321 -54.08 13.40 -37.31
CA SER A 321 -53.59 14.77 -37.23
C SER A 321 -53.65 15.35 -35.82
N CYS A 322 -52.55 15.96 -35.38
CA CYS A 322 -52.53 16.85 -34.23
C CYS A 322 -53.06 18.24 -34.63
N THR A 323 -54.01 18.77 -33.86
CA THR A 323 -54.30 20.21 -33.80
C THR A 323 -53.76 20.74 -32.46
N PRO A 324 -53.16 21.95 -32.43
CA PRO A 324 -52.59 22.50 -31.21
C PRO A 324 -53.64 23.27 -30.39
N ILE A 325 -53.59 23.09 -29.07
CA ILE A 325 -54.34 23.89 -28.09
C ILE A 325 -53.43 25.04 -27.61
N PRO A 326 -53.90 26.29 -27.54
CA PRO A 326 -53.12 27.41 -27.03
C PRO A 326 -53.29 27.54 -25.51
N PHE A 327 -52.21 27.89 -24.82
CA PHE A 327 -52.28 28.48 -23.48
C PHE A 327 -51.46 29.76 -23.48
N GLY A 328 -52.10 30.85 -23.03
CA GLY A 328 -51.49 32.14 -22.71
C GLY A 328 -51.04 32.22 -21.26
#